data_AF-A0A645EGQ4-F1
#
_entry.id   AF-A0A645EGQ4-F1
#
_cell.length_a   1.000
_cell.length_b   1.000
_cell.length_c   1.000
_cell.angle_alpha   90.00
_cell.angle_beta   90.00
_cell.angle_gamma   90.00
#
_symmetry.space_group_name_H-M   'P 1'
#
loop_
_entity.id
_entity.type
_entity.pdbx_description
1 polymer ?
#
loop_
_entity_poly.entity_id
_entity_poly.type
_entity_poly.pdbx_seq_one_letter_code
_entity_poly.pdbx_strand_id
1 'polypeptide(L)'
;MPYRRLPNTDQARIRAMEKLLEKIGMISVSEMAVSLNTISKIRGLLNRFRRLSEYYKDCFDNQSKASRKHQENTKLARLYISHFIQVLNLAALRMEIKPAQKNYYGLQPNVHNVPDLISETALMEWGEKIIVGEMKRTSEGGIPIYNPTIAKVKVRYDIFVESNERQKNLQRLTAESLEDVTLMRPQVDE
;
A
#
# COMPACT_ATOMS: atom_id res chain seq x y z
N MET A 1 10.10 41.35 -21.06
CA MET A 1 8.90 40.88 -20.33
C MET A 1 9.35 39.84 -19.31
N PRO A 2 8.95 39.93 -18.03
CA PRO A 2 9.34 38.92 -17.05
C PRO A 2 8.64 37.60 -17.39
N TYR A 3 9.41 36.52 -17.52
CA TYR A 3 8.89 35.19 -17.84
C TYR A 3 7.84 34.76 -16.81
N ARG A 4 6.57 34.64 -17.23
CA ARG A 4 5.50 34.10 -16.39
C ARG A 4 5.71 32.59 -16.28
N ARG A 5 6.20 32.13 -15.12
CA ARG A 5 6.34 30.70 -14.85
C ARG A 5 4.97 30.10 -14.57
N LEU A 6 4.68 28.98 -15.23
CA LEU A 6 3.47 28.20 -14.93
C LEU A 6 3.54 27.66 -13.48
N PRO A 7 2.39 27.51 -12.81
CA PRO A 7 2.34 26.91 -11.49
C PRO A 7 2.88 25.46 -11.53
N ASN A 8 3.77 25.12 -10.60
CA ASN A 8 4.42 23.80 -10.56
C ASN A 8 3.69 22.76 -9.68
N THR A 9 2.67 23.18 -8.93
CA THR A 9 1.89 22.31 -8.04
C THR A 9 0.40 22.48 -8.33
N ASP A 10 -0.38 21.42 -8.11
CA ASP A 10 -1.83 21.46 -8.34
C ASP A 10 -2.51 22.51 -7.44
N GLN A 11 -2.02 22.69 -6.20
CA GLN A 11 -2.45 23.77 -5.32
C GLN A 11 -2.12 25.17 -5.85
N ALA A 12 -1.00 25.34 -6.57
CA ALA A 12 -0.66 26.62 -7.18
C ALA A 12 -1.51 26.89 -8.43
N ARG A 13 -1.88 25.85 -9.21
CA ARG A 13 -2.84 25.95 -10.31
C ARG A 13 -4.22 26.39 -9.83
N ILE A 14 -4.73 25.76 -8.77
CA ILE A 14 -6.00 26.13 -8.12
C ILE A 14 -5.97 27.60 -7.69
N ARG A 15 -4.93 28.01 -6.95
CA ARG A 15 -4.76 29.41 -6.51
C ARG A 15 -4.65 30.41 -7.65
N ALA A 16 -4.01 30.03 -8.76
CA ALA A 16 -3.90 30.89 -9.94
C ALA A 16 -5.26 31.14 -10.60
N MET A 17 -6.07 30.09 -10.76
CA MET A 17 -7.44 30.19 -11.30
C MET A 17 -8.37 30.96 -10.37
N GLU A 18 -8.26 30.78 -9.04
CA GLU A 18 -9.02 31.56 -8.04
C GLU A 18 -8.72 33.05 -8.16
N LYS A 19 -7.43 33.43 -8.18
CA LYS A 19 -7.01 34.84 -8.34
C LYS A 19 -7.45 35.44 -9.68
N LEU A 20 -7.45 34.64 -10.75
CA LEU A 20 -7.93 35.09 -12.05
C LEU A 20 -9.42 35.44 -11.98
N LEU A 21 -10.24 34.56 -11.40
CA LEU A 21 -11.68 34.77 -11.25
C LEU A 21 -12.02 35.93 -10.31
N GLU A 22 -11.26 36.11 -9.24
CA GLU A 22 -11.37 37.26 -8.33
C GLU A 22 -11.12 38.57 -9.08
N LYS A 23 -10.02 38.65 -9.84
CA LYS A 23 -9.67 39.84 -10.63
C LYS A 23 -10.72 40.16 -11.69
N ILE A 24 -11.26 39.15 -12.36
CA ILE A 24 -12.36 39.32 -13.33
C ILE A 24 -13.61 39.88 -12.64
N GLY A 25 -13.94 39.41 -11.43
CA GLY A 25 -15.10 39.89 -10.67
C GLY A 25 -15.02 41.35 -10.23
N MET A 26 -13.82 41.94 -10.20
CA MET A 26 -13.61 43.35 -9.82
C MET A 26 -13.73 44.32 -11.01
N ILE A 27 -13.78 43.83 -12.25
CA ILE A 27 -13.84 44.65 -13.48
C ILE A 27 -15.31 44.84 -13.88
N SER A 28 -15.69 46.06 -14.30
CA SER A 28 -17.06 46.30 -14.79
C SER A 28 -17.34 45.48 -16.07
N VAL A 29 -18.57 45.04 -16.25
CA VAL A 29 -18.96 44.21 -17.42
C VAL A 29 -18.65 44.93 -18.75
N SER A 30 -18.73 46.26 -18.76
CA SER A 30 -18.40 47.12 -19.91
C SER A 30 -16.91 47.19 -20.25
N GLU A 31 -16.02 46.90 -19.30
CA GLU A 31 -14.56 46.97 -19.47
C GLU A 31 -13.92 45.57 -19.61
N MET A 32 -14.75 44.53 -19.69
CA MET A 32 -14.30 43.16 -19.63
C MET A 32 -13.78 42.67 -21.00
N ALA A 33 -12.50 42.34 -21.07
CA ALA A 33 -11.87 41.76 -22.27
C ALA A 33 -12.22 40.27 -22.51
N VAL A 34 -12.92 39.62 -21.58
CA VAL A 34 -13.19 38.17 -21.56
C VAL A 34 -14.69 37.91 -21.62
N SER A 35 -15.13 36.98 -22.47
CA SER A 35 -16.55 36.62 -22.57
C SER A 35 -17.09 35.92 -21.31
N LEU A 36 -18.37 36.12 -21.00
CA LEU A 36 -19.06 35.41 -19.91
C LEU A 36 -19.00 33.88 -20.08
N ASN A 37 -19.01 33.39 -21.32
CA ASN A 37 -18.86 31.96 -21.63
C ASN A 37 -17.50 31.43 -21.20
N THR A 38 -16.42 32.20 -21.43
CA THR A 38 -15.07 31.84 -20.99
C THR A 38 -14.98 31.80 -19.46
N ILE A 39 -15.60 32.75 -18.77
CA ILE A 39 -15.63 32.80 -17.30
C ILE A 39 -16.36 31.57 -16.73
N SER A 40 -17.49 31.18 -17.34
CA SER A 40 -18.22 29.98 -16.95
C SER A 40 -17.37 28.71 -17.15
N LYS A 41 -16.66 28.61 -18.28
CA LYS A 41 -15.72 27.50 -18.54
C LYS A 41 -14.61 27.42 -17.49
N ILE A 42 -13.97 28.55 -17.15
CA ILE A 42 -12.90 28.60 -16.14
C ILE A 42 -13.45 28.17 -14.76
N ARG A 43 -14.64 28.62 -14.37
CA ARG A 43 -15.29 28.19 -13.12
C ARG A 43 -15.56 26.69 -13.10
N GLY A 44 -16.08 26.14 -14.20
CA GLY A 44 -16.31 24.71 -14.34
C GLY A 44 -15.01 23.89 -14.24
N LEU A 45 -13.97 24.35 -14.93
CA LEU A 45 -12.64 23.76 -14.91
C LEU A 45 -12.02 23.79 -13.51
N LEU A 46 -12.03 24.94 -12.84
CA LEU A 46 -11.55 25.10 -11.47
C LEU A 46 -12.25 24.15 -10.50
N ASN A 47 -13.58 24.09 -10.56
CA ASN A 47 -14.36 23.23 -9.68
C ASN A 47 -14.04 21.74 -9.89
N ARG A 48 -13.91 21.31 -11.15
CA ARG A 48 -13.56 19.91 -11.46
C ARG A 48 -12.12 19.59 -11.04
N PHE A 49 -11.16 20.47 -11.34
CA PHE A 49 -9.75 20.26 -10.99
C PHE A 49 -9.53 20.26 -9.48
N ARG A 50 -10.20 21.16 -8.74
CA ARG A 50 -10.17 21.19 -7.28
C ARG A 50 -10.67 19.87 -6.69
N ARG A 51 -11.84 19.38 -7.14
CA ARG A 51 -12.39 18.09 -6.66
C ARG A 51 -11.44 16.92 -6.92
N LEU A 52 -10.85 16.82 -8.12
CA LEU A 52 -9.89 15.76 -8.42
C LEU A 52 -8.63 15.86 -7.54
N SER A 53 -8.13 17.07 -7.33
CA SER A 53 -6.94 17.32 -6.50
C SER A 53 -7.19 16.99 -5.02
N GLU A 54 -8.35 17.34 -4.49
CA GLU A 54 -8.79 16.98 -3.13
C GLU A 54 -8.96 15.47 -2.99
N TYR A 55 -9.62 14.84 -3.96
CA TYR A 55 -9.81 13.38 -3.96
C TYR A 55 -8.48 12.62 -3.97
N TYR A 56 -7.55 13.00 -4.85
CA TYR A 56 -6.20 12.41 -4.88
C TYR A 56 -5.48 12.56 -3.53
N LYS A 57 -5.58 13.75 -2.92
CA LYS A 57 -4.98 14.00 -1.60
C LYS A 57 -5.57 13.07 -0.53
N ASP A 58 -6.89 12.89 -0.51
CA ASP A 58 -7.56 12.00 0.42
C ASP A 58 -7.14 10.53 0.21
N CYS A 59 -7.05 10.07 -1.04
CA CYS A 59 -6.54 8.74 -1.36
C CYS A 59 -5.10 8.54 -0.87
N PHE A 60 -4.22 9.50 -1.15
CA PHE A 60 -2.82 9.46 -0.74
C PHE A 60 -2.65 9.45 0.80
N ASP A 61 -3.42 10.27 1.52
CA ASP A 61 -3.39 10.30 2.98
C ASP A 61 -3.88 8.98 3.58
N ASN A 62 -4.93 8.39 3.00
CA ASN A 62 -5.44 7.09 3.41
C ASN A 62 -4.43 5.96 3.15
N GLN A 63 -3.80 5.93 1.97
CA GLN A 63 -2.73 4.98 1.64
C GLN A 63 -1.55 5.13 2.62
N SER A 64 -1.14 6.36 2.92
CA SER A 64 0.00 6.62 3.80
C SER A 64 -0.25 6.17 5.23
N LYS A 65 -1.46 6.41 5.76
CA LYS A 65 -1.88 5.92 7.09
C LYS A 65 -1.92 4.39 7.15
N ALA A 66 -2.52 3.76 6.13
CA ALA A 66 -2.61 2.30 6.06
C ALA A 66 -1.23 1.63 5.91
N SER A 67 -0.31 2.24 5.15
CA SER A 67 1.05 1.74 4.93
C SER A 67 1.83 1.56 6.24
N ARG A 68 1.72 2.52 7.17
CA ARG A 68 2.37 2.40 8.49
C ARG A 68 1.87 1.17 9.25
N LYS A 69 0.54 0.95 9.25
CA LYS A 69 -0.04 -0.20 9.93
C LYS A 69 0.33 -1.52 9.25
N HIS A 70 0.36 -1.55 7.93
CA HIS A 70 0.80 -2.70 7.16
C HIS A 70 2.26 -3.07 7.44
N GLN A 71 3.16 -2.08 7.58
CA GLN A 71 4.55 -2.33 7.95
C GLN A 71 4.69 -2.98 9.33
N GLU A 72 3.89 -2.56 10.32
CA GLU A 72 3.84 -3.22 11.63
C GLU A 72 3.39 -4.68 11.52
N ASN A 73 2.31 -4.92 10.78
CA ASN A 73 1.77 -6.27 10.57
C ASN A 73 2.80 -7.18 9.86
N THR A 74 3.49 -6.66 8.85
CA THR A 74 4.55 -7.37 8.12
C THR A 74 5.71 -7.74 9.03
N LYS A 75 6.17 -6.81 9.89
CA LYS A 75 7.21 -7.08 10.87
C LYS A 75 6.81 -8.18 11.85
N LEU A 76 5.56 -8.15 12.34
CA LEU A 76 5.05 -9.17 13.25
C LEU A 76 4.89 -10.53 12.57
N ALA A 77 4.32 -10.60 11.37
CA ALA A 77 4.23 -11.86 10.63
C ALA A 77 5.61 -12.48 10.39
N ARG A 78 6.58 -11.67 9.93
CA ARG A 78 7.97 -12.10 9.73
C ARG A 78 8.60 -12.64 11.02
N LEU A 79 8.42 -11.94 12.13
CA LEU A 79 8.93 -12.37 13.44
C LEU A 79 8.40 -13.74 13.83
N TYR A 80 7.07 -13.95 13.75
CA TYR A 80 6.45 -15.20 14.17
C TYR A 80 6.78 -16.37 13.24
N ILE A 81 6.78 -16.15 11.93
CA ILE A 81 7.15 -17.17 10.94
C ILE A 81 8.62 -17.57 11.10
N SER A 82 9.53 -16.59 11.19
CA SER A 82 10.95 -16.84 11.44
C SER A 82 11.17 -17.62 12.73
N HIS A 83 10.52 -17.22 13.83
CA HIS A 83 10.66 -17.88 15.12
C HIS A 83 10.15 -19.33 15.08
N PHE A 84 9.02 -19.58 14.42
CA PHE A 84 8.51 -20.94 14.24
C PHE A 84 9.52 -21.83 13.49
N ILE A 85 10.10 -21.32 12.38
CA ILE A 85 11.10 -22.05 11.60
C ILE A 85 12.36 -22.33 12.43
N GLN A 86 12.81 -21.37 13.24
CA GLN A 86 13.95 -21.57 14.14
C GLN A 86 13.70 -22.70 15.15
N VAL A 87 12.52 -22.72 15.77
CA VAL A 87 12.15 -23.75 16.75
C VAL A 87 12.01 -25.12 16.08
N LEU A 88 11.42 -25.18 14.88
CA LEU A 88 11.37 -26.40 14.07
C LEU A 88 12.77 -26.92 13.76
N ASN A 89 13.69 -26.04 13.36
CA ASN A 89 15.08 -26.41 13.09
C ASN A 89 15.80 -26.90 14.35
N LEU A 90 15.60 -26.26 15.50
CA LEU A 90 16.18 -26.70 16.78
C LEU A 90 15.62 -28.07 17.22
N ALA A 91 14.31 -28.29 17.07
CA ALA A 91 13.69 -29.58 17.34
C ALA A 91 14.24 -30.68 16.42
N ALA A 92 14.52 -30.34 15.14
CA ALA A 92 15.16 -31.27 14.22
C ALA A 92 16.61 -31.59 14.60
N LEU A 93 17.40 -30.59 15.02
CA LEU A 93 18.78 -30.79 15.50
C LEU A 93 18.83 -31.68 16.75
N ARG A 94 17.82 -31.57 17.63
CA ARG A 94 17.69 -32.40 18.84
C ARG A 94 17.04 -33.76 18.58
N MET A 95 16.68 -34.07 17.34
CA MET A 95 15.99 -35.30 16.94
C MET A 95 14.63 -35.51 17.61
N GLU A 96 14.02 -34.46 18.17
CA GLU A 96 12.64 -34.45 18.66
C GLU A 96 11.65 -34.52 17.49
N ILE A 97 12.02 -33.89 16.38
CA ILE A 97 11.34 -33.96 15.09
C ILE A 97 12.32 -34.59 14.10
N LYS A 98 11.92 -35.62 13.35
CA LYS A 98 12.83 -36.24 12.37
C LYS A 98 13.15 -35.21 11.28
N PRO A 99 14.42 -35.02 10.86
CA PRO A 99 14.76 -34.05 9.81
C PRO A 99 13.95 -34.22 8.52
N ALA A 100 13.58 -35.44 8.15
CA ALA A 100 12.73 -35.74 7.00
C ALA A 100 11.34 -35.07 7.07
N GLN A 101 10.81 -34.81 8.27
CA GLN A 101 9.52 -34.13 8.45
C GLN A 101 9.57 -32.64 8.06
N LYS A 102 10.76 -32.06 7.86
CA LYS A 102 10.89 -30.70 7.30
C LYS A 102 10.36 -30.60 5.87
N ASN A 103 10.27 -31.74 5.17
CA ASN A 103 9.67 -31.82 3.84
C ASN A 103 8.19 -31.40 3.82
N TYR A 104 7.43 -31.56 4.92
CA TYR A 104 6.03 -31.08 4.98
C TYR A 104 5.91 -29.57 4.77
N TYR A 105 6.97 -28.82 5.10
CA TYR A 105 7.03 -27.37 5.04
C TYR A 105 7.76 -26.88 3.77
N GLY A 106 8.23 -27.79 2.91
CA GLY A 106 9.12 -27.46 1.79
C GLY A 106 10.53 -27.03 2.22
N LEU A 107 10.95 -27.36 3.45
CA LEU A 107 12.28 -27.08 3.97
C LEU A 107 13.19 -28.29 3.75
N GLN A 108 14.46 -28.05 3.42
CA GLN A 108 15.43 -29.14 3.26
C GLN A 108 15.77 -29.78 4.61
N PRO A 109 15.78 -31.13 4.73
CA PRO A 109 16.02 -31.83 5.98
C PRO A 109 17.30 -31.41 6.70
N ASN A 110 18.41 -31.33 5.97
CA ASN A 110 19.75 -31.10 6.54
C ASN A 110 20.12 -29.61 6.69
N VAL A 111 19.25 -28.68 6.28
CA VAL A 111 19.53 -27.24 6.29
C VAL A 111 18.78 -26.57 7.43
N HIS A 112 19.49 -25.97 8.39
CA HIS A 112 18.90 -25.46 9.63
C HIS A 112 18.85 -23.93 9.72
N ASN A 113 18.88 -23.24 8.58
CA ASN A 113 18.69 -21.79 8.52
C ASN A 113 17.21 -21.43 8.30
N VAL A 114 16.88 -20.17 8.58
CA VAL A 114 15.60 -19.58 8.18
C VAL A 114 15.73 -19.15 6.72
N PRO A 115 14.77 -19.47 5.84
CA PRO A 115 14.77 -18.98 4.47
C PRO A 115 14.61 -17.46 4.43
N ASP A 116 14.83 -16.86 3.26
CA ASP A 116 14.61 -15.43 3.11
C ASP A 116 13.12 -15.07 3.27
N LEU A 117 12.85 -14.10 4.15
CA LEU A 117 11.52 -13.55 4.45
C LEU A 117 11.50 -12.02 4.26
N ILE A 118 12.49 -11.44 3.56
CA ILE A 118 12.61 -10.00 3.37
C ILE A 118 11.43 -9.47 2.54
N SER A 119 11.20 -10.08 1.37
CA SER A 119 10.11 -9.68 0.47
C SER A 119 8.74 -10.14 0.98
N GLU A 120 7.70 -9.36 0.69
CA GLU A 120 6.33 -9.73 1.05
C GLU A 120 5.85 -10.98 0.31
N THR A 121 6.30 -11.20 -0.92
CA THR A 121 6.01 -12.40 -1.70
C THR A 121 6.59 -13.65 -1.03
N ALA A 122 7.86 -13.59 -0.61
CA ALA A 122 8.47 -14.69 0.13
C ALA A 122 7.79 -14.90 1.49
N LEU A 123 7.43 -13.82 2.19
CA LEU A 123 6.72 -13.92 3.46
C LEU A 123 5.34 -14.56 3.33
N MET A 124 4.60 -14.25 2.25
CA MET A 124 3.35 -14.92 1.91
C MET A 124 3.55 -16.41 1.66
N GLU A 125 4.47 -16.75 0.75
CA GLU A 125 4.74 -18.13 0.36
C GLU A 125 5.18 -18.98 1.56
N TRP A 126 6.13 -18.50 2.37
CA TRP A 126 6.61 -19.22 3.53
C TRP A 126 5.57 -19.29 4.65
N GLY A 127 4.79 -18.23 4.86
CA GLY A 127 3.71 -18.26 5.85
C GLY A 127 2.70 -19.37 5.55
N GLU A 128 2.26 -19.50 4.30
CA GLU A 128 1.37 -20.57 3.86
C GLU A 128 2.01 -21.96 4.02
N LYS A 129 3.23 -22.15 3.51
CA LYS A 129 3.97 -23.43 3.64
C LYS A 129 4.12 -23.86 5.09
N ILE A 130 4.39 -22.92 6.00
CA ILE A 130 4.56 -23.22 7.42
C ILE A 130 3.25 -23.67 8.07
N ILE A 131 2.17 -22.96 7.77
CA ILE A 131 0.84 -23.27 8.29
C ILE A 131 0.34 -24.62 7.79
N VAL A 132 0.42 -24.87 6.47
CA VAL A 132 0.02 -26.14 5.85
C VAL A 132 0.91 -27.28 6.31
N GLY A 133 2.23 -27.06 6.36
CA GLY A 133 3.20 -28.08 6.77
C GLY A 133 3.00 -28.54 8.21
N GLU A 134 2.73 -27.62 9.15
CA GLU A 134 2.47 -28.00 10.55
C GLU A 134 1.14 -28.71 10.71
N MET A 135 0.09 -28.29 9.97
CA MET A 135 -1.18 -29.00 9.97
C MET A 135 -1.01 -30.45 9.48
N LYS A 136 -0.23 -30.65 8.42
CA LYS A 136 0.04 -32.00 7.90
C LYS A 136 0.91 -32.84 8.85
N ARG A 137 1.96 -32.25 9.43
CA ARG A 137 2.82 -32.98 10.37
C ARG A 137 2.04 -33.42 11.62
N THR A 138 1.17 -32.56 12.14
CA THR A 138 0.37 -32.87 13.33
C THR A 138 -0.77 -33.85 13.04
N SER A 139 -1.38 -33.81 11.85
CA SER A 139 -2.38 -34.83 11.45
C SER A 139 -1.78 -36.23 11.28
N GLU A 140 -0.50 -36.33 10.93
CA GLU A 140 0.25 -37.59 10.87
C GLU A 140 0.84 -38.01 12.25
N GLY A 141 0.36 -37.42 13.35
CA GLY A 141 0.74 -37.79 14.72
C GLY A 141 1.99 -37.07 15.26
N GLY A 142 2.50 -36.06 14.57
CA GLY A 142 3.60 -35.23 15.06
C GLY A 142 3.21 -34.35 16.25
N ILE A 143 4.09 -34.26 17.25
CA ILE A 143 3.85 -33.42 18.44
C ILE A 143 3.92 -31.93 18.07
N PRO A 144 2.88 -31.12 18.30
CA PRO A 144 2.85 -29.70 17.91
C PRO A 144 3.97 -28.85 18.53
N ILE A 145 4.39 -27.81 17.81
CA ILE A 145 5.26 -26.77 18.39
C ILE A 145 4.41 -25.79 19.21
N TYR A 146 4.80 -25.57 20.47
CA TYR A 146 4.00 -24.77 21.42
C TYR A 146 4.40 -23.30 21.51
N ASN A 147 5.62 -22.92 21.12
CA ASN A 147 6.06 -21.53 21.21
C ASN A 147 6.94 -21.13 20.01
N PRO A 148 6.41 -20.33 19.06
CA PRO A 148 5.02 -19.90 18.97
C PRO A 148 4.13 -21.08 18.56
N THR A 149 2.88 -21.13 19.06
CA THR A 149 1.89 -22.07 18.53
C THR A 149 1.58 -21.75 17.08
N ILE A 150 1.25 -22.76 16.28
CA ILE A 150 0.86 -22.55 14.88
C ILE A 150 -0.37 -21.65 14.75
N ALA A 151 -1.29 -21.70 15.72
CA ALA A 151 -2.43 -20.79 15.77
C ALA A 151 -2.01 -19.32 15.88
N LYS A 152 -0.99 -19.00 16.71
CA LYS A 152 -0.46 -17.63 16.81
C LYS A 152 0.22 -17.20 15.51
N VAL A 153 0.97 -18.09 14.87
CA VAL A 153 1.59 -17.82 13.56
C VAL A 153 0.52 -17.52 12.52
N LYS A 154 -0.52 -18.36 12.44
CA LYS A 154 -1.65 -18.17 11.52
C LYS A 154 -2.37 -16.85 11.73
N VAL A 155 -2.67 -16.47 12.98
CA VAL A 155 -3.31 -15.17 13.25
C VAL A 155 -2.47 -14.00 12.74
N ARG A 156 -1.14 -14.02 12.97
CA ARG A 156 -0.26 -12.94 12.48
C ARG A 156 -0.13 -12.95 10.95
N TYR A 157 -0.09 -14.13 10.35
CA TYR A 157 -0.08 -14.30 8.91
C TYR A 157 -1.36 -13.76 8.26
N ASP A 158 -2.54 -14.15 8.75
CA ASP A 158 -3.84 -13.73 8.21
C ASP A 158 -3.98 -12.20 8.26
N ILE A 159 -3.62 -11.57 9.39
CA ILE A 159 -3.62 -10.09 9.54
C ILE A 159 -2.67 -9.43 8.53
N PHE A 160 -1.51 -10.03 8.28
CA PHE A 160 -0.57 -9.53 7.29
C PHE A 160 -1.16 -9.62 5.88
N VAL A 161 -1.70 -10.76 5.48
CA VAL A 161 -2.30 -10.97 4.16
C VAL A 161 -3.44 -9.99 3.90
N GLU A 162 -4.39 -9.86 4.84
CA GLU A 162 -5.49 -8.89 4.73
C GLU A 162 -4.96 -7.45 4.57
N SER A 163 -3.96 -7.09 5.38
CA SER A 163 -3.36 -5.75 5.29
C SER A 163 -2.59 -5.52 3.98
N ASN A 164 -1.99 -6.56 3.40
CA ASN A 164 -1.31 -6.48 2.10
C ASN A 164 -2.31 -6.23 0.97
N GLU A 165 -3.41 -6.98 0.93
CA GLU A 165 -4.49 -6.79 -0.05
C GLU A 165 -5.08 -5.37 0.06
N ARG A 166 -5.35 -4.92 1.28
CA ARG A 166 -5.81 -3.56 1.55
C ARG A 166 -4.81 -2.52 1.04
N GLN A 167 -3.52 -2.73 1.28
CA GLN A 167 -2.47 -1.81 0.85
C GLN A 167 -2.37 -1.71 -0.67
N LYS A 168 -2.45 -2.84 -1.38
CA LYS A 168 -2.47 -2.88 -2.86
C LYS A 168 -3.67 -2.15 -3.44
N ASN A 169 -4.85 -2.34 -2.84
CA ASN A 169 -6.06 -1.64 -3.27
C ASN A 169 -5.94 -0.12 -3.10
N LEU A 170 -5.40 0.35 -1.97
CA LEU A 170 -5.18 1.77 -1.74
C LEU A 170 -4.14 2.36 -2.70
N GLN A 171 -3.05 1.63 -2.98
CA GLN A 171 -2.06 2.04 -3.98
C GLN A 171 -2.67 2.19 -5.37
N ARG A 172 -3.55 1.27 -5.78
CA ARG A 172 -4.26 1.34 -7.06
C ARG A 172 -5.14 2.58 -7.12
N LEU A 173 -5.97 2.83 -6.11
CA LEU A 173 -6.86 4.01 -6.07
C LEU A 173 -6.09 5.33 -6.10
N THR A 174 -4.96 5.41 -5.39
CA THR A 174 -4.10 6.60 -5.44
C THR A 174 -3.46 6.80 -6.81
N ALA A 175 -3.06 5.71 -7.49
CA ALA A 175 -2.51 5.78 -8.84
C ALA A 175 -3.56 6.26 -9.86
N GLU A 176 -4.77 5.69 -9.80
CA GLU A 176 -5.91 6.09 -10.64
C GLU A 176 -6.28 7.58 -10.41
N SER A 177 -6.42 8.01 -9.16
CA SER A 177 -6.73 9.41 -8.85
C SER A 177 -5.61 10.38 -9.24
N LEU A 178 -4.34 9.97 -9.18
CA LEU A 178 -3.22 10.76 -9.68
C LEU A 178 -3.25 10.90 -11.21
N GLU A 179 -3.62 9.84 -11.91
CA GLU A 179 -3.79 9.86 -13.36
C GLU A 179 -4.88 10.85 -13.76
N ASP A 180 -6.05 10.82 -13.11
CA ASP A 180 -7.15 11.76 -13.35
C ASP A 180 -6.72 13.23 -13.18
N VAL A 181 -5.98 13.54 -12.11
CA VAL A 181 -5.44 14.90 -11.90
C VAL A 181 -4.44 15.26 -13.00
N THR A 182 -3.57 14.32 -13.36
CA THR A 182 -2.51 14.53 -14.36
C THR A 182 -3.08 14.80 -15.75
N LEU A 183 -4.11 14.06 -16.16
CA LEU A 183 -4.81 14.26 -17.44
C LEU A 183 -5.47 15.63 -17.53
N MET A 184 -5.83 16.23 -16.40
CA MET A 184 -6.48 17.55 -16.37
C MET A 184 -5.48 18.72 -16.33
N ARG A 185 -4.21 18.50 -15.95
CA ARG A 185 -3.19 19.57 -15.86
C ARG A 185 -3.01 20.37 -17.17
N PRO A 186 -2.93 19.75 -18.38
CA PRO A 186 -2.79 20.51 -19.61
C PRO A 186 -3.95 21.48 -19.85
N GLN A 187 -5.19 21.06 -19.60
CA GLN A 187 -6.38 21.90 -19.76
C GLN A 187 -6.41 23.10 -18.80
N VAL A 188 -5.74 22.97 -17.64
CA VAL A 188 -5.63 24.02 -16.61
C VAL A 188 -4.47 24.98 -16.90
N ASP A 189 -3.44 24.50 -17.58
CA ASP A 189 -2.26 25.28 -17.94
C ASP A 189 -2.46 26.08 -19.26
N GLU A 190 -3.48 25.75 -20.06
CA GLU A 190 -3.98 26.53 -21.23
C GLU A 190 -4.79 27.78 -20.85
#